data_AF-K9YRF6-F1
#
_entry.id   AF-K9YRF6-F1
#
_cell.length_a   1.000
_cell.length_b   1.000
_cell.length_c   1.000
_cell.angle_alpha   90.00
_cell.angle_beta   90.00
_cell.angle_gamma   90.00
#
_symmetry.space_group_name_H-M   'P 1'
#
loop_
_entity.id
_entity.type
_entity.pdbx_description
1 polymer ?
#
loop_
_entity_poly.entity_id
_entity_poly.type
_entity_poly.pdbx_seq_one_letter_code
_entity_poly.pdbx_strand_id
1 'polypeptide(L)' 'MSQINYDAMSDAELKQYFLKHRGNQAAFQAYLDRINQRPRRIIATPDDRDFDEKVQVAIRQKLETGRRRNTQQANNDQFS' A
#
# COMPACT_ATOMS: atom_id res chain seq x y z
N MET A 1 -24.14 -19.27 4.55
CA MET A 1 -22.68 -19.06 4.66
C MET A 1 -22.40 -17.61 4.34
N SER A 2 -21.83 -16.85 5.28
CA SER A 2 -21.56 -15.41 5.08
C SER A 2 -20.34 -15.26 4.17
N GLN A 3 -20.55 -14.92 2.91
CA GLN A 3 -19.45 -14.52 2.03
C GLN A 3 -18.86 -13.22 2.57
N ILE A 4 -17.60 -13.27 2.99
CA ILE A 4 -16.87 -12.08 3.40
C ILE A 4 -16.58 -11.28 2.15
N ASN A 5 -17.07 -10.03 2.11
CA ASN A 5 -16.83 -9.13 1.00
C ASN A 5 -15.49 -8.41 1.19
N TYR A 6 -14.44 -8.93 0.57
CA TYR A 6 -13.08 -8.40 0.65
C TYR A 6 -12.92 -7.03 -0.04
N ASP A 7 -13.76 -6.72 -1.03
CA ASP A 7 -13.77 -5.42 -1.72
C ASP A 7 -14.26 -4.28 -0.82
N ALA A 8 -15.22 -4.58 0.07
CA ALA A 8 -15.75 -3.60 1.02
C ALA A 8 -14.75 -3.24 2.14
N MET A 9 -13.74 -4.08 2.39
CA MET A 9 -12.72 -3.83 3.43
C MET A 9 -11.69 -2.80 2.95
N SER A 10 -11.13 -2.02 3.87
CA SER A 10 -9.95 -1.19 3.58
C SER A 10 -8.69 -2.05 3.40
N ASP A 11 -7.64 -1.49 2.77
CA ASP A 11 -6.36 -2.21 2.58
C ASP A 11 -5.75 -2.71 3.90
N ALA A 12 -5.93 -1.93 4.98
CA ALA A 12 -5.44 -2.26 6.31
C ALA A 12 -6.22 -3.43 6.93
N GLU A 13 -7.54 -3.43 6.79
CA GLU A 13 -8.42 -4.50 7.26
C GLU A 13 -8.19 -5.79 6.48
N LEU A 14 -8.09 -5.72 5.16
CA LEU A 14 -7.80 -6.88 4.31
C LEU A 14 -6.44 -7.52 4.67
N LYS A 15 -5.43 -6.68 4.94
CA LYS A 15 -4.12 -7.13 5.41
C LYS A 15 -4.20 -7.80 6.78
N GLN A 16 -4.87 -7.19 7.76
CA GLN A 16 -5.04 -7.80 9.09
C GLN A 16 -5.83 -9.10 9.03
N TYR A 17 -6.88 -9.14 8.22
CA TYR A 17 -7.71 -10.32 8.01
C TYR A 17 -6.88 -11.46 7.41
N PHE A 18 -6.11 -11.19 6.34
CA PHE A 18 -5.17 -12.16 5.77
C PHE A 18 -4.12 -12.63 6.78
N LEU A 19 -3.57 -11.73 7.60
CA LEU A 19 -2.58 -12.10 8.61
C LEU A 19 -3.16 -13.01 9.71
N LYS A 20 -4.44 -12.84 10.06
CA LYS A 20 -5.17 -13.71 11.00
C LYS A 20 -5.63 -15.02 10.35
N HIS A 21 -5.94 -14.99 9.05
CA HIS A 21 -6.43 -16.12 8.27
C HIS A 21 -5.47 -16.48 7.13
N ARG A 22 -4.21 -16.79 7.47
CA ARG A 22 -3.15 -17.05 6.47
C ARG A 22 -3.43 -18.23 5.54
N GLY A 23 -4.29 -19.17 5.95
CA GLY A 23 -4.75 -20.29 5.13
C GLY A 23 -5.93 -19.96 4.21
N ASN A 24 -6.50 -18.75 4.28
CA ASN A 24 -7.61 -18.35 3.44
C ASN A 24 -7.09 -17.82 2.10
N GLN A 25 -7.12 -18.71 1.10
CA GLN A 25 -6.65 -18.44 -0.25
C GLN A 25 -7.44 -17.32 -0.95
N ALA A 26 -8.74 -17.16 -0.64
CA ALA A 26 -9.56 -16.08 -1.18
C ALA A 26 -9.13 -14.70 -0.64
N ALA A 27 -8.83 -14.62 0.66
CA ALA A 27 -8.30 -13.40 1.27
C ALA A 27 -6.91 -13.04 0.72
N PHE A 28 -6.06 -14.05 0.49
CA PHE A 28 -4.75 -13.85 -0.13
C PHE A 28 -4.87 -13.33 -1.56
N GLN A 29 -5.76 -13.92 -2.37
CA GLN A 29 -6.00 -13.51 -3.74
C GLN A 29 -6.53 -12.06 -3.81
N ALA A 30 -7.49 -11.70 -2.96
CA ALA A 30 -8.01 -10.33 -2.88
C ALA A 30 -6.91 -9.33 -2.47
N TYR A 31 -6.04 -9.70 -1.52
CA TYR A 31 -4.93 -8.86 -1.10
C TYR A 31 -3.89 -8.65 -2.23
N LEU A 32 -3.58 -9.71 -2.98
CA LEU A 32 -2.67 -9.64 -4.13
C LEU A 32 -3.26 -8.82 -5.27
N ASP A 33 -4.53 -9.02 -5.60
CA ASP A 33 -5.22 -8.26 -6.65
C ASP A 33 -5.14 -6.76 -6.36
N ARG A 34 -5.40 -6.38 -5.12
CA ARG A 34 -5.35 -4.99 -4.66
C ARG A 34 -3.95 -4.38 -4.69
N ILE A 35 -2.91 -5.17 -4.41
CA ILE A 35 -1.51 -4.74 -4.57
C ILE A 35 -1.13 -4.60 -6.04
N ASN A 36 -1.64 -5.47 -6.91
CA ASN A 36 -1.36 -5.43 -8.34
C ASN A 36 -2.15 -4.32 -9.05
N GLN A 37 -3.36 -4.01 -8.59
CA GLN A 37 -4.17 -2.90 -9.09
C GLN A 37 -3.59 -1.53 -8.74
N ARG A 38 -2.75 -1.44 -7.69
CA ARG A 38 -1.99 -0.21 -7.45
C ARG A 38 -0.98 -0.05 -8.58
N PRO A 39 -1.15 0.95 -9.48
CA PRO A 39 -0.21 1.14 -10.56
C PRO A 39 1.15 1.43 -9.92
N ARG A 40 2.08 0.49 -10.09
CA ARG A 40 3.48 0.70 -9.73
C ARG A 40 3.96 1.81 -10.65
N ARG A 41 3.97 3.03 -10.12
CA ARG A 41 4.41 4.21 -10.87
C ARG A 41 5.85 3.94 -11.30
N ILE A 42 6.06 3.73 -12.60
CA ILE A 42 7.41 3.65 -13.16
C ILE A 42 8.01 5.03 -12.93
N ILE A 43 9.01 5.07 -12.04
CA ILE A 43 9.60 6.31 -11.53
C ILE A 43 10.77 6.78 -12.38
N ALA A 44 11.46 5.86 -13.06
CA ALA A 44 12.46 6.15 -14.07
C ALA A 44 12.66 4.91 -14.97
N THR A 45 13.01 5.12 -16.23
CA THR A 45 13.42 4.08 -17.18
C THR A 45 14.90 4.24 -17.53
N PRO A 46 15.65 3.16 -17.80
CA PRO A 46 17.10 3.25 -18.03
C PRO A 46 17.52 4.12 -19.22
N ASP A 47 16.59 4.41 -20.14
CA ASP A 47 16.81 5.26 -21.31
C ASP A 47 16.59 6.76 -21.00
N ASP A 48 16.10 7.11 -19.80
CA ASP A 48 15.90 8.49 -19.40
C ASP A 48 17.25 9.22 -19.20
N ARG A 49 17.43 10.34 -19.91
CA ARG A 49 18.61 11.22 -19.71
C ARG A 49 18.74 11.72 -18.27
N ASP A 50 17.61 11.87 -17.58
CA ASP A 50 17.53 12.34 -16.19
C ASP A 50 17.23 11.19 -15.21
N PHE A 51 17.60 9.95 -15.56
CA PHE A 51 17.33 8.74 -14.76
C PHE A 51 17.70 8.92 -13.29
N ASP A 52 18.95 9.34 -13.02
CA ASP A 52 19.45 9.53 -11.66
C ASP A 52 18.62 10.56 -10.87
N GLU A 53 18.25 11.68 -11.50
CA GLU A 53 17.45 12.72 -10.85
C GLU A 53 16.04 12.23 -10.54
N LYS A 54 15.39 11.54 -11.49
CA LYS A 54 14.06 10.96 -11.32
C LYS A 54 14.03 9.92 -10.19
N VAL A 55 15.08 9.09 -10.09
CA VAL A 55 15.24 8.12 -9.00
C VAL A 55 15.39 8.83 -7.65
N GLN A 56 16.24 9.84 -7.55
CA GLN A 56 16.46 10.60 -6.31
C GLN A 56 15.18 11.31 -5.84
N VAL A 57 14.45 11.95 -6.75
CA VAL A 57 13.19 12.62 -6.45
C VAL A 57 12.13 11.62 -5.98
N ALA A 58 12.02 10.46 -6.63
CA ALA A 58 11.07 9.43 -6.24
C ALA A 58 11.38 8.84 -4.85
N ILE A 59 12.65 8.63 -4.52
CA ILE A 59 13.08 8.17 -3.19
C ILE A 59 12.70 9.22 -2.14
N ARG A 60 12.99 10.51 -2.40
CA ARG A 60 12.66 11.61 -1.49
C ARG A 60 11.15 11.70 -1.23
N GLN A 61 10.33 11.70 -2.30
CA GLN A 61 8.87 11.73 -2.18
C GLN A 61 8.33 10.53 -1.40
N LYS A 62 8.90 9.33 -1.58
CA LYS A 62 8.49 8.13 -0.84
C LYS A 62 8.85 8.23 0.64
N LEU A 63 10.03 8.76 0.98
CA LEU A 63 10.45 9.00 2.36
C LEU A 63 9.57 10.05 3.05
N GLU A 64 9.25 11.15 2.36
CA GLU A 64 8.37 12.21 2.87
C GLU A 64 6.93 11.72 3.06
N THR A 65 6.40 10.94 2.11
CA THR A 65 5.07 10.34 2.23
C THR A 65 5.02 9.34 3.39
N GLY A 66 6.09 8.57 3.61
CA GLY A 66 6.22 7.69 4.76
C GLY A 66 6.20 8.45 6.08
N ARG A 67 6.92 9.58 6.16
CA ARG A 67 6.91 10.46 7.34
C ARG A 67 5.55 11.10 7.60
N ARG A 68 4.87 11.60 6.56
CA ARG A 68 3.54 12.22 6.69
C ARG A 68 2.44 11.24 7.11
N ARG A 69 2.50 9.97 6.66
CA ARG A 69 1.59 8.92 7.15
C ARG A 69 1.80 8.62 8.62
N ASN A 70 3.05 8.63 9.09
CA ASN A 70 3.38 8.36 10.48
C ASN A 70 2.90 9.49 11.41
N THR A 71 3.00 10.75 10.98
CA THR A 71 2.46 11.89 11.73
C THR A 71 0.93 11.98 11.68
N GLN A 72 0.28 11.54 10.58
CA GLN A 72 -1.19 11.44 10.53
C GLN A 72 -1.76 10.30 11.38
N GLN A 73 -1.03 9.20 11.57
CA GLN A 73 -1.42 8.16 12.54
C GLN A 73 -1.27 8.66 13.98
N ALA A 74 -0.16 9.31 14.33
CA ALA A 74 0.05 9.84 15.68
C ALA A 74 -1.00 10.89 16.11
N ASN A 75 -1.51 11.69 15.18
CA ASN A 75 -2.54 12.70 15.49
C ASN A 75 -3.96 12.10 15.61
N ASN A 76 -4.24 10.95 14.99
CA ASN A 76 -5.55 10.29 15.09
C ASN A 76 -5.73 9.47 16.39
N ASP A 77 -4.64 9.04 17.02
CA ASP A 77 -4.65 8.36 18.33
C ASP A 77 -4.76 9.34 19.53
N GLN A 78 -4.74 10.66 19.29
CA GLN A 78 -4.80 11.67 20.36
C GLN A 78 -6.21 12.29 20.57
N PHE A 79 -7.20 11.90 19.75
CA PHE A 79 -8.58 12.40 19.80
C PHE A 79 -9.64 11.28 19.87
N SER A 80 -9.29 10.07 20.35
CA SER A 80 -10.26 9.02 20.72
C SER A 80 -10.31 8.78 22.21
#